data_AF-A0A953B6T3-F1
#
_entry.id   AF-A0A953B6T3-F1
#
_cell.length_a   1.000
_cell.length_b   1.000
_cell.length_c   1.000
_cell.angle_alpha   90.00
_cell.angle_beta   90.00
_cell.angle_gamma   90.00
#
_symmetry.space_group_name_H-M   'P 1'
#
loop_
_entity.id
_entity.type
_entity.pdbx_description
1 polymer ?
#
loop_
_entity_poly.entity_id
_entity_poly.type
_entity_poly.pdbx_seq_one_letter_code
_entity_poly.pdbx_strand_id
1 'polypeptide(L)'
;MNGYGAYPYDEPYAQPPRRVNYFAWTVAILLLSGFALAAWLSSFYIFGQPERPDSYRILQRLHKIEPPKRFELTAAPMGEFLNARQLYDRYAGMGAAELARTNAELTRNYIRNYQQVRGLVPYVVGRFTIVAVRELGPDDVFTSGMVALTHAVDSGELLMEHLYPAKPEALPLMKQTLKVGLEIKLERSHDISAVIHAERLEDGRIMVTAVPLLYGSYTVTRGLGTFRLEPPLSLNLAAGWPLFKTQERTAIEQRYAQYRQNAAVAAGGGPLPIPGFSPNTATPPPAVNELVRVEQAIPVNPPSSSAPPVVARNEPMAKATPLPRGKRTKQKIASPQPVSSPSQPVIAQQLAAPTATPFFLASASTPAKSAVATPAPANNSSDTSVQATAMAASVSRATPVPVLPAQPVPADAASGTLASNAGGGSWKTFAPGKMPLGRLIGTGDLRDVADHGLAGERIYLKGQFVVNFSDANKAVLRPRSTLTSKVLHPLGGGSSTRIIVEYPAGYTPPRPGSIVNRDELRPYEITEVRKQEDGQLNVFVREIMQPN
;
A
#
# COMPACT_ATOMS: atom_id res chain seq x y z
N MET A 1 85.55 -35.11 65.26
CA MET A 1 84.70 -33.92 64.97
C MET A 1 84.67 -33.70 63.47
N ASN A 2 83.49 -33.33 62.97
CA ASN A 2 83.21 -32.57 61.75
C ASN A 2 83.71 -33.15 60.41
N GLY A 3 82.79 -33.75 59.66
CA GLY A 3 82.97 -34.09 58.26
C GLY A 3 82.77 -32.88 57.33
N TYR A 4 83.25 -33.02 56.09
CA TYR A 4 83.09 -32.06 55.01
C TYR A 4 81.98 -32.49 54.04
N GLY A 5 81.28 -31.50 53.46
CA GLY A 5 80.73 -31.63 52.11
C GLY A 5 79.25 -32.03 51.99
N ALA A 6 78.36 -31.04 52.12
CA ALA A 6 77.10 -31.01 51.38
C ALA A 6 76.66 -29.54 51.18
N TYR A 7 76.63 -29.07 49.93
CA TYR A 7 76.04 -27.79 49.58
C TYR A 7 74.52 -27.98 49.34
N PRO A 8 73.63 -27.33 50.09
CA PRO A 8 72.20 -27.34 49.79
C PRO A 8 71.86 -26.22 48.82
N TYR A 9 71.93 -26.51 47.51
CA TYR A 9 71.19 -25.75 46.50
C TYR A 9 69.82 -26.42 46.30
N ASP A 10 68.94 -26.30 47.31
CA ASP A 10 67.53 -26.62 47.14
C ASP A 10 66.86 -25.47 46.36
N GLU A 11 66.52 -25.69 45.09
CA GLU A 11 65.72 -24.77 44.29
C GLU A 11 64.24 -24.84 44.71
N PRO A 12 63.65 -23.78 45.30
CA PRO A 12 62.30 -23.85 45.88
C PRO A 12 61.17 -23.68 44.84
N TYR A 13 61.43 -23.92 43.55
CA TYR A 13 60.51 -23.60 42.44
C TYR A 13 60.21 -24.76 41.47
N ALA A 14 60.38 -26.02 41.90
CA ALA A 14 59.81 -27.17 41.19
C ALA A 14 58.27 -27.23 41.41
N GLN A 15 57.49 -26.46 40.65
CA GLN A 15 56.04 -26.67 40.60
C GLN A 15 55.74 -28.10 40.10
N PRO A 16 54.80 -28.83 40.73
CA PRO A 16 54.51 -30.20 40.33
C PRO A 16 54.01 -30.25 38.88
N PRO A 17 54.46 -31.22 38.05
CA PRO A 17 54.13 -31.26 36.63
C PRO A 17 52.63 -31.42 36.45
N ARG A 18 51.98 -30.33 36.01
CA ARG A 18 50.53 -30.24 35.80
C ARG A 18 50.15 -31.15 34.64
N ARG A 19 49.71 -32.38 34.95
CA ARG A 19 49.34 -33.40 33.95
C ARG A 19 48.15 -32.93 33.12
N VAL A 20 48.43 -32.37 31.96
CA VAL A 20 47.42 -32.00 30.96
C VAL A 20 46.82 -33.28 30.38
N ASN A 21 45.53 -33.50 30.60
CA ASN A 21 44.83 -34.64 30.00
C ASN A 21 44.55 -34.36 28.52
N TYR A 22 45.50 -34.71 27.67
CA TYR A 22 45.41 -34.50 26.21
C TYR A 22 44.17 -35.14 25.58
N PHE A 23 43.70 -36.29 26.09
CA PHE A 23 42.48 -36.92 25.61
C PHE A 23 41.25 -36.03 25.88
N ALA A 24 41.09 -35.54 27.11
CA ALA A 24 40.01 -34.61 27.46
C ALA A 24 40.08 -33.31 26.63
N TRP A 25 41.28 -32.79 26.37
CA TRP A 25 41.47 -31.63 25.49
C TRP A 25 41.12 -31.90 24.03
N THR A 26 41.49 -33.06 23.47
CA THR A 26 41.10 -33.41 22.09
C THR A 26 39.58 -33.59 21.94
N VAL A 27 38.91 -34.19 22.94
CA VAL A 27 37.44 -34.28 22.97
C VAL A 27 36.81 -32.89 23.06
N ALA A 28 37.33 -32.01 23.93
CA ALA A 28 36.86 -30.63 24.04
C ALA A 28 37.02 -29.83 22.73
N ILE A 29 38.17 -29.97 22.04
CA ILE A 29 38.43 -29.32 20.76
C ILE A 29 37.50 -29.86 19.67
N LEU A 30 37.24 -31.16 19.61
CA LEU A 30 36.28 -31.75 18.68
C LEU A 30 34.85 -31.24 18.92
N LEU A 31 34.41 -31.17 20.18
CA LEU A 31 33.10 -30.62 20.54
C LEU A 31 32.98 -29.13 20.19
N LEU A 32 34.00 -28.33 20.48
CA LEU A 32 34.04 -26.90 20.12
C LEU A 32 34.05 -26.70 18.60
N SER A 33 34.77 -27.54 17.84
CA SER A 33 34.78 -27.51 16.37
C SER A 33 33.42 -27.86 15.79
N GLY A 34 32.77 -28.90 16.32
CA GLY A 34 31.41 -29.28 15.95
C GLY A 34 30.40 -28.17 16.28
N PHE A 35 30.51 -27.54 17.45
CA PHE A 35 29.67 -26.41 17.84
C PHE A 35 29.88 -25.18 16.95
N ALA A 36 31.13 -24.86 16.59
CA ALA A 36 31.43 -23.75 15.68
C ALA A 36 30.84 -23.97 14.28
N LEU A 37 30.96 -25.19 13.73
CA LEU A 37 30.35 -25.55 12.45
C LEU A 37 28.81 -25.52 12.52
N ALA A 38 28.22 -26.04 13.59
CA ALA A 38 26.78 -26.01 13.82
C ALA A 38 26.25 -24.57 13.94
N ALA A 39 26.94 -23.69 14.67
CA ALA A 39 26.59 -22.28 14.79
C ALA A 39 26.70 -21.53 13.44
N TRP A 40 27.76 -21.81 12.67
CA TRP A 40 27.96 -21.24 11.34
C TRP A 40 26.86 -21.65 10.35
N LEU A 41 26.51 -22.95 10.29
CA LEU A 41 25.41 -23.46 9.47
C LEU A 41 24.04 -22.92 9.93
N SER A 42 23.81 -22.84 11.25
CA SER A 42 22.58 -22.30 11.83
C SER A 42 22.39 -20.82 11.49
N SER A 43 23.48 -20.06 11.34
CA SER A 43 23.44 -18.66 10.87
C SER A 43 22.81 -18.57 9.47
N PHE A 44 23.29 -19.35 8.50
CA PHE A 44 22.70 -19.37 7.14
C PHE A 44 21.23 -19.80 7.14
N TYR A 45 20.85 -20.75 8.01
CA TYR A 45 19.46 -21.18 8.17
C TYR A 45 18.57 -20.04 8.67
N ILE A 46 18.97 -19.37 9.76
CA ILE A 46 18.19 -18.31 10.41
C ILE A 46 18.09 -17.08 9.51
N PHE A 47 19.22 -16.54 9.03
CA PHE A 47 19.24 -15.33 8.20
C PHE A 47 18.74 -15.58 6.76
N GLY A 48 18.92 -16.79 6.23
CA GLY A 48 18.54 -17.14 4.86
C GLY A 48 17.05 -17.44 4.67
N GLN A 49 16.33 -17.82 5.72
CA GLN A 49 14.95 -18.31 5.65
C GLN A 49 14.00 -17.58 6.62
N PRO A 50 13.78 -16.26 6.44
CA PRO A 50 12.90 -15.46 7.31
C PRO A 50 11.42 -15.87 7.22
N GLU A 51 11.03 -16.69 6.24
CA GLU A 51 9.69 -17.27 6.12
C GLU A 51 9.40 -18.38 7.16
N ARG A 52 10.41 -18.90 7.86
CA ARG A 52 10.22 -19.91 8.91
C ARG A 52 9.88 -19.25 10.25
N PRO A 53 8.91 -19.76 11.04
CA PRO A 53 8.44 -19.09 12.26
C PRO A 53 9.53 -18.78 13.29
N ASP A 54 10.44 -19.73 13.55
CA ASP A 54 11.52 -19.54 14.51
C ASP A 54 12.59 -18.55 14.00
N SER A 55 12.98 -18.69 12.73
CA SER A 55 13.88 -17.74 12.07
C SER A 55 13.32 -16.32 12.10
N TYR A 56 12.04 -16.15 11.76
CA TYR A 56 11.34 -14.85 11.82
C TYR A 56 11.38 -14.26 13.22
N ARG A 57 11.01 -15.03 14.25
CA ARG A 57 11.02 -14.59 15.66
C ARG A 57 12.41 -14.16 16.12
N ILE A 58 13.46 -14.88 15.74
CA ILE A 58 14.86 -14.52 16.05
C ILE A 58 15.23 -13.21 15.33
N LEU A 59 14.98 -13.11 14.02
CA LEU A 59 15.31 -11.93 13.22
C LEU A 59 14.54 -10.68 13.65
N GLN A 60 13.29 -10.83 14.08
CA GLN A 60 12.48 -9.75 14.65
C GLN A 60 13.07 -9.24 15.98
N ARG A 61 13.46 -10.14 16.89
CA ARG A 61 14.15 -9.79 18.15
C ARG A 61 15.51 -9.13 17.93
N LEU A 62 16.21 -9.46 16.85
CA LEU A 62 17.48 -8.85 16.46
C LEU A 62 17.31 -7.55 15.64
N HIS A 63 16.08 -7.10 15.41
CA HIS A 63 15.73 -5.96 14.55
C HIS A 63 16.38 -6.04 13.14
N LYS A 64 16.45 -7.25 12.57
CA LYS A 64 17.01 -7.53 11.23
C LYS A 64 15.97 -7.72 10.13
N ILE A 65 14.69 -7.74 10.48
CA ILE A 65 13.58 -7.62 9.55
C ILE A 65 12.98 -6.23 9.72
N GLU A 66 12.86 -5.50 8.62
CA GLU A 66 12.05 -4.29 8.57
C GLU A 66 10.55 -4.69 8.55
N PRO A 67 9.66 -3.97 9.25
CA PRO A 67 8.23 -4.15 9.08
C PRO A 67 7.81 -4.06 7.60
N PRO A 68 6.77 -4.79 7.18
CA PRO A 68 6.12 -4.60 5.88
C PRO A 68 5.91 -3.11 5.54
N LYS A 69 6.28 -2.73 4.32
CA LYS A 69 6.23 -1.34 3.83
C LYS A 69 5.03 -1.14 2.92
N ARG A 70 4.49 0.07 2.97
CA ARG A 70 3.55 0.56 1.96
C ARG A 70 4.33 0.96 0.72
N PHE A 71 3.84 0.53 -0.44
CA PHE A 71 4.38 0.94 -1.74
C PHE A 71 3.51 2.06 -2.35
N GLU A 72 4.14 2.88 -3.18
CA GLU A 72 3.45 3.79 -4.10
C GLU A 72 3.26 3.07 -5.45
N LEU A 73 2.28 3.49 -6.25
CA LEU A 73 1.91 2.81 -7.50
C LEU A 73 3.09 2.68 -8.48
N THR A 74 3.95 3.70 -8.54
CA THR A 74 5.17 3.76 -9.37
C THR A 74 6.40 3.15 -8.72
N ALA A 75 6.40 2.96 -7.40
CA ALA A 75 7.50 2.39 -6.63
C ALA A 75 7.28 0.91 -6.25
N ALA A 76 6.15 0.33 -6.67
CA ALA A 76 5.83 -1.07 -6.46
C ALA A 76 6.87 -1.99 -7.15
N PRO A 77 7.10 -3.20 -6.61
CA PRO A 77 8.01 -4.17 -7.22
C PRO A 77 7.62 -4.51 -8.66
N MET A 78 8.61 -4.85 -9.48
CA MET A 78 8.35 -5.33 -10.83
C MET A 78 7.61 -6.67 -10.76
N GLY A 79 6.47 -6.74 -11.42
CA GLY A 79 5.57 -7.86 -11.32
C GLY A 79 4.73 -8.13 -12.55
N GLU A 80 4.11 -9.30 -12.53
CA GLU A 80 3.26 -9.83 -13.58
C GLU A 80 1.82 -9.89 -13.06
N PHE A 81 0.87 -9.52 -13.92
CA PHE A 81 -0.54 -9.44 -13.55
C PHE A 81 -1.25 -10.66 -14.10
N LEU A 82 -1.78 -11.48 -13.19
CA LEU A 82 -2.30 -12.82 -13.45
C LEU A 82 -3.80 -12.86 -13.14
N ASN A 83 -4.59 -13.29 -14.11
CA ASN A 83 -6.01 -13.57 -13.93
C ASN A 83 -6.23 -14.91 -13.22
N ALA A 84 -7.47 -15.20 -12.86
CA ALA A 84 -7.82 -16.39 -12.09
C ALA A 84 -7.35 -17.71 -12.72
N ARG A 85 -7.47 -17.84 -14.05
CA ARG A 85 -7.03 -19.02 -14.80
C ARG A 85 -5.50 -19.14 -14.85
N GLN A 86 -4.79 -18.04 -15.08
CA GLN A 86 -3.33 -18.03 -15.09
C GLN A 86 -2.72 -18.38 -13.72
N LEU A 87 -3.39 -18.02 -12.62
CA LEU A 87 -3.01 -18.42 -11.27
C LEU A 87 -3.27 -19.91 -11.03
N TYR A 88 -4.41 -20.44 -11.49
CA TYR A 88 -4.71 -21.87 -11.44
C TYR A 88 -3.68 -22.68 -12.24
N ASP A 89 -3.52 -22.40 -13.54
CA ASP A 89 -2.60 -23.10 -14.46
C ASP A 89 -1.16 -23.14 -13.90
N ARG A 90 -0.72 -22.05 -13.26
CA ARG A 90 0.60 -21.93 -12.62
C ARG A 90 0.79 -22.87 -11.43
N TYR A 91 -0.14 -22.88 -10.48
CA TYR A 91 0.05 -23.58 -9.20
C TYR A 91 -0.55 -25.01 -9.19
N ALA A 92 -1.47 -25.33 -10.10
CA ALA A 92 -2.05 -26.66 -10.28
C ALA A 92 -1.07 -27.67 -10.94
N GLY A 93 -0.12 -27.18 -11.75
CA GLY A 93 0.93 -28.01 -12.34
C GLY A 93 2.05 -28.42 -11.38
N MET A 94 2.31 -27.63 -10.33
CA MET A 94 3.48 -27.82 -9.45
C MET A 94 3.39 -29.10 -8.61
N GLY A 95 4.54 -29.72 -8.32
CA GLY A 95 4.62 -30.79 -7.30
C GLY A 95 4.48 -30.23 -5.87
N ALA A 96 4.10 -31.04 -4.88
CA ALA A 96 3.94 -30.57 -3.49
C ALA A 96 5.20 -29.91 -2.91
N ALA A 97 6.38 -30.48 -3.18
CA ALA A 97 7.67 -29.91 -2.76
C ALA A 97 8.04 -28.61 -3.51
N GLU A 98 7.61 -28.49 -4.77
CA GLU A 98 7.83 -27.30 -5.60
C GLU A 98 6.90 -26.15 -5.17
N LEU A 99 5.61 -26.45 -4.91
CA LEU A 99 4.65 -25.51 -4.36
C LEU A 99 5.10 -25.01 -2.98
N ALA A 100 5.59 -25.90 -2.10
CA ALA A 100 6.15 -25.52 -0.81
C ALA A 100 7.38 -24.60 -0.93
N ARG A 101 8.27 -24.87 -1.90
CA ARG A 101 9.41 -23.99 -2.20
C ARG A 101 8.97 -22.63 -2.75
N THR A 102 7.98 -22.63 -3.64
CA THR A 102 7.38 -21.42 -4.22
C THR A 102 6.73 -20.56 -3.13
N ASN A 103 5.93 -21.17 -2.24
CA ASN A 103 5.33 -20.48 -1.10
C ASN A 103 6.36 -19.89 -0.14
N ALA A 104 7.45 -20.61 0.13
CA ALA A 104 8.57 -20.10 0.91
C ALA A 104 9.19 -18.85 0.26
N GLU A 105 9.34 -18.82 -1.06
CA GLU A 105 9.83 -17.66 -1.81
C GLU A 105 8.83 -16.50 -1.84
N LEU A 106 7.54 -16.75 -2.08
CA LEU A 106 6.47 -15.74 -2.04
C LEU A 106 6.38 -15.07 -0.66
N THR A 107 6.34 -15.87 0.41
CA THR A 107 6.29 -15.37 1.80
C THR A 107 7.59 -14.63 2.16
N ARG A 108 8.76 -15.13 1.77
CA ARG A 108 10.05 -14.45 1.96
C ARG A 108 10.10 -13.09 1.27
N ASN A 109 9.62 -13.02 0.03
CA ASN A 109 9.61 -11.79 -0.76
C ASN A 109 8.75 -10.71 -0.08
N TYR A 110 7.57 -11.08 0.44
CA TYR A 110 6.75 -10.17 1.24
C TYR A 110 7.45 -9.70 2.52
N ILE A 111 8.02 -10.62 3.31
CA ILE A 111 8.73 -10.29 4.56
C ILE A 111 9.95 -9.39 4.33
N ARG A 112 10.67 -9.57 3.21
CA ARG A 112 11.83 -8.75 2.83
C ARG A 112 11.48 -7.48 2.06
N ASN A 113 10.22 -7.04 2.09
CA ASN A 113 9.76 -5.84 1.36
C ASN A 113 10.17 -5.86 -0.13
N TYR A 114 10.19 -7.04 -0.73
CA TYR A 114 10.54 -7.28 -2.14
C TYR A 114 11.92 -6.74 -2.57
N GLN A 115 12.85 -6.49 -1.64
CA GLN A 115 14.18 -5.94 -1.93
C GLN A 115 15.11 -6.90 -2.71
N GLN A 116 14.79 -8.20 -2.73
CA GLN A 116 15.63 -9.26 -3.29
C GLN A 116 14.81 -10.30 -4.06
N VAL A 117 13.75 -9.86 -4.74
CA VAL A 117 12.89 -10.74 -5.57
C VAL A 117 13.71 -11.34 -6.71
N ARG A 118 13.50 -12.64 -6.96
CA ARG A 118 13.97 -13.33 -8.16
C ARG A 118 12.79 -13.45 -9.12
N GLY A 119 12.94 -12.93 -10.33
CA GLY A 119 11.84 -12.89 -11.30
C GLY A 119 10.82 -11.78 -11.01
N LEU A 120 9.56 -12.04 -11.32
CA LEU A 120 8.46 -11.08 -11.22
C LEU A 120 7.56 -11.42 -10.02
N VAL A 121 7.04 -10.39 -9.34
CA VAL A 121 6.03 -10.58 -8.29
C VAL A 121 4.67 -10.88 -8.93
N PRO A 122 3.98 -11.97 -8.55
CA PRO A 122 2.64 -12.27 -9.04
C PRO A 122 1.58 -11.35 -8.40
N TYR A 123 0.91 -10.54 -9.21
CA TYR A 123 -0.22 -9.68 -8.83
C TYR A 123 -1.53 -10.26 -9.35
N VAL A 124 -2.56 -10.30 -8.49
CA VAL A 124 -3.90 -10.79 -8.86
C VAL A 124 -4.68 -9.70 -9.59
N VAL A 125 -5.30 -10.04 -10.72
CA VAL A 125 -6.28 -9.20 -11.43
C VAL A 125 -7.54 -9.98 -11.78
N GLY A 126 -8.64 -9.26 -12.00
CA GLY A 126 -9.93 -9.84 -12.39
C GLY A 126 -11.05 -9.47 -11.43
N ARG A 127 -12.12 -10.27 -11.45
CA ARG A 127 -13.34 -10.02 -10.68
C ARG A 127 -13.61 -11.17 -9.74
N PHE A 128 -13.90 -10.85 -8.48
CA PHE A 128 -14.01 -11.82 -7.40
C PHE A 128 -15.22 -11.50 -6.52
N THR A 129 -16.10 -12.46 -6.28
CA THR A 129 -17.25 -12.30 -5.37
C THR A 129 -16.88 -12.76 -3.97
N ILE A 130 -17.10 -11.93 -2.96
CA ILE A 130 -16.94 -12.30 -1.55
C ILE A 130 -17.95 -13.39 -1.17
N VAL A 131 -17.48 -14.52 -0.65
CA VAL A 131 -18.32 -15.61 -0.11
C VAL A 131 -18.33 -15.67 1.41
N ALA A 132 -17.27 -15.20 2.06
CA ALA A 132 -17.21 -14.96 3.50
C ALA A 132 -16.22 -13.85 3.85
N VAL A 133 -16.39 -13.26 5.02
CA VAL A 133 -15.45 -12.29 5.60
C VAL A 133 -15.28 -12.61 7.07
N ARG A 134 -14.03 -12.60 7.55
CA ARG A 134 -13.67 -12.84 8.95
C ARG A 134 -12.77 -11.73 9.46
N GLU A 135 -12.88 -11.43 10.74
CA GLU A 135 -11.91 -10.60 11.46
C GLU A 135 -10.64 -11.41 11.69
N LEU A 136 -9.49 -10.74 11.67
CA LEU A 136 -8.18 -11.32 11.91
C LEU A 136 -7.81 -11.22 13.39
N GLY A 137 -7.47 -12.35 14.01
CA GLY A 137 -7.12 -12.44 15.43
C GLY A 137 -5.61 -12.52 15.71
N PRO A 138 -5.18 -12.50 16.97
CA PRO A 138 -3.75 -12.67 17.33
C PRO A 138 -3.19 -14.04 16.92
N ASP A 139 -4.06 -15.04 16.80
CA ASP A 139 -3.73 -16.41 16.36
C ASP A 139 -3.67 -16.55 14.83
N ASP A 140 -3.93 -15.49 14.05
CA ASP A 140 -3.77 -15.46 12.60
C ASP A 140 -2.41 -14.89 12.18
N VAL A 141 -1.95 -15.23 10.96
CA VAL A 141 -0.67 -14.75 10.43
C VAL A 141 -0.59 -13.22 10.39
N PHE A 142 -1.72 -12.57 10.13
CA PHE A 142 -1.91 -11.14 10.27
C PHE A 142 -2.73 -10.90 11.53
N THR A 143 -2.21 -10.16 12.50
CA THR A 143 -2.82 -10.08 13.83
C THR A 143 -3.93 -9.02 13.98
N SER A 144 -4.27 -8.32 12.88
CA SER A 144 -5.35 -7.33 12.85
C SER A 144 -5.77 -7.01 11.40
N GLY A 145 -7.02 -6.59 11.23
CA GLY A 145 -7.65 -6.35 9.93
C GLY A 145 -8.83 -7.31 9.68
N MET A 146 -9.20 -7.45 8.41
CA MET A 146 -10.17 -8.44 7.96
C MET A 146 -9.57 -9.29 6.83
N VAL A 147 -10.09 -10.49 6.64
CA VAL A 147 -9.82 -11.32 5.46
C VAL A 147 -11.15 -11.70 4.79
N ALA A 148 -11.21 -11.56 3.47
CA ALA A 148 -12.34 -11.99 2.66
C ALA A 148 -11.97 -13.28 1.90
N LEU A 149 -12.77 -14.34 2.08
CA LEU A 149 -12.74 -15.48 1.16
C LEU A 149 -13.58 -15.11 -0.07
N THR A 150 -13.02 -15.32 -1.24
CA THR A 150 -13.62 -14.90 -2.51
C THR A 150 -13.54 -16.01 -3.56
N HIS A 151 -14.55 -16.05 -4.43
CA HIS A 151 -14.55 -16.91 -5.62
C HIS A 151 -14.27 -16.02 -6.84
N ALA A 152 -13.42 -16.46 -7.77
CA ALA A 152 -13.29 -15.76 -9.05
C ALA A 152 -14.61 -15.87 -9.84
N VAL A 153 -15.06 -14.76 -10.44
CA VAL A 153 -16.30 -14.73 -11.23
C VAL A 153 -16.12 -15.50 -12.54
N ASP A 154 -14.91 -15.43 -13.12
CA ASP A 154 -14.61 -15.97 -14.45
C ASP A 154 -13.94 -17.38 -14.38
N SER A 155 -13.73 -17.96 -13.18
CA SER A 155 -13.27 -19.35 -12.99
C SER A 155 -13.69 -19.91 -11.63
N GLY A 156 -14.31 -21.09 -11.61
CA GLY A 156 -14.65 -21.80 -10.36
C GLY A 156 -13.47 -22.55 -9.70
N GLU A 157 -12.32 -22.61 -10.36
CA GLU A 157 -11.16 -23.42 -9.95
C GLU A 157 -10.19 -22.65 -9.03
N LEU A 158 -10.34 -21.32 -8.95
CA LEU A 158 -9.54 -20.46 -8.09
C LEU A 158 -10.40 -19.83 -6.98
N LEU A 159 -9.98 -20.06 -5.73
CA LEU A 159 -10.35 -19.26 -4.57
C LEU A 159 -9.26 -18.23 -4.26
N MET A 160 -9.65 -17.11 -3.68
CA MET A 160 -8.70 -16.13 -3.14
C MET A 160 -9.10 -15.69 -1.73
N GLU A 161 -8.14 -15.78 -0.79
CA GLU A 161 -8.15 -15.06 0.47
C GLU A 161 -7.59 -13.66 0.22
N HIS A 162 -8.45 -12.64 0.13
CA HIS A 162 -7.97 -11.26 0.01
C HIS A 162 -7.89 -10.59 1.38
N LEU A 163 -6.68 -10.14 1.70
CA LEU A 163 -6.35 -9.56 2.99
C LEU A 163 -6.57 -8.05 2.99
N TYR A 164 -7.16 -7.57 4.08
CA TYR A 164 -7.33 -6.16 4.38
C TYR A 164 -6.68 -5.84 5.73
N PRO A 165 -5.33 -5.74 5.82
CA PRO A 165 -4.65 -5.38 7.06
C PRO A 165 -4.96 -3.92 7.42
N ALA A 166 -5.43 -3.71 8.65
CA ALA A 166 -5.82 -2.40 9.17
C ALA A 166 -5.73 -2.41 10.70
N LYS A 167 -5.76 -1.22 11.32
CA LYS A 167 -5.82 -1.10 12.78
C LYS A 167 -7.21 -1.45 13.34
N PRO A 168 -7.33 -1.80 14.64
CA PRO A 168 -8.59 -2.12 15.29
C PRO A 168 -9.71 -1.07 15.13
N GLU A 169 -9.38 0.22 15.05
CA GLU A 169 -10.37 1.30 14.93
C GLU A 169 -11.11 1.29 13.59
N ALA A 170 -10.53 0.67 12.55
CA ALA A 170 -11.15 0.53 11.24
C ALA A 170 -12.15 -0.65 11.16
N LEU A 171 -12.02 -1.65 12.04
CA LEU A 171 -12.75 -2.92 11.95
C LEU A 171 -14.29 -2.78 11.97
N PRO A 172 -14.91 -1.89 12.78
CA PRO A 172 -16.36 -1.71 12.76
C PRO A 172 -16.89 -1.27 11.39
N LEU A 173 -16.19 -0.35 10.72
CA LEU A 173 -16.55 0.12 9.38
C LEU A 173 -16.25 -0.94 8.31
N MET A 174 -15.13 -1.67 8.45
CA MET A 174 -14.80 -2.76 7.53
C MET A 174 -15.84 -3.89 7.58
N LYS A 175 -16.31 -4.29 8.77
CA LYS A 175 -17.42 -5.25 8.94
C LYS A 175 -18.73 -4.79 8.31
N GLN A 176 -18.98 -3.47 8.28
CA GLN A 176 -20.15 -2.89 7.59
C GLN A 176 -19.97 -2.83 6.07
N THR A 177 -18.74 -2.81 5.56
CA THR A 177 -18.43 -2.64 4.13
C THR A 177 -18.23 -3.98 3.42
N LEU A 178 -17.37 -4.83 3.97
CA LEU A 178 -17.01 -6.13 3.42
C LEU A 178 -18.16 -7.12 3.71
N LYS A 179 -19.07 -7.27 2.76
CA LYS A 179 -20.23 -8.17 2.86
C LYS A 179 -20.15 -9.32 1.85
N VAL A 180 -20.76 -10.45 2.20
CA VAL A 180 -20.98 -11.57 1.27
C VAL A 180 -21.82 -11.09 0.07
N GLY A 181 -21.46 -11.55 -1.13
CA GLY A 181 -22.07 -11.14 -2.40
C GLY A 181 -21.51 -9.85 -3.01
N LEU A 182 -20.60 -9.16 -2.33
CA LEU A 182 -19.88 -7.99 -2.86
C LEU A 182 -18.89 -8.41 -3.94
N GLU A 183 -18.84 -7.69 -5.07
CA GLU A 183 -17.83 -7.90 -6.11
C GLU A 183 -16.61 -7.00 -5.85
N ILE A 184 -15.42 -7.61 -5.87
CA ILE A 184 -14.13 -6.94 -5.83
C ILE A 184 -13.55 -7.03 -7.24
N LYS A 185 -13.26 -5.86 -7.81
CA LYS A 185 -12.55 -5.72 -9.08
C LYS A 185 -11.10 -5.36 -8.75
N LEU A 186 -10.14 -6.12 -9.29
CA LEU A 186 -8.70 -5.86 -9.16
C LEU A 186 -8.14 -5.51 -10.54
N GLU A 187 -7.74 -4.25 -10.72
CA GLU A 187 -7.24 -3.71 -11.99
C GLU A 187 -5.74 -3.46 -11.98
N ARG A 188 -5.05 -3.86 -13.06
CA ARG A 188 -3.60 -3.66 -13.26
C ARG A 188 -3.11 -2.21 -13.06
N SER A 189 -3.95 -1.22 -13.35
CA SER A 189 -3.60 0.20 -13.26
C SER A 189 -3.74 0.81 -11.86
N HIS A 190 -4.49 0.16 -10.96
CA HIS A 190 -4.89 0.76 -9.68
C HIS A 190 -4.57 -0.16 -8.49
N ASP A 191 -4.66 -1.47 -8.67
CA ASP A 191 -4.54 -2.48 -7.63
C ASP A 191 -3.29 -3.34 -7.81
N ILE A 192 -2.49 -3.37 -6.76
CA ILE A 192 -1.27 -4.18 -6.68
C ILE A 192 -1.44 -5.12 -5.48
N SER A 193 -2.18 -6.20 -5.72
CA SER A 193 -2.50 -7.25 -4.76
C SER A 193 -1.59 -8.45 -4.99
N ALA A 194 -0.51 -8.55 -4.22
CA ALA A 194 0.52 -9.57 -4.37
C ALA A 194 0.07 -10.92 -3.80
N VAL A 195 0.27 -12.01 -4.56
CA VAL A 195 0.14 -13.36 -4.02
C VAL A 195 1.34 -13.65 -3.13
N ILE A 196 1.07 -14.03 -1.87
CA ILE A 196 2.11 -14.35 -0.87
C ILE A 196 2.13 -15.84 -0.48
N HIS A 197 1.07 -16.57 -0.83
CA HIS A 197 0.90 -18.01 -0.59
C HIS A 197 -0.10 -18.60 -1.61
N ALA A 198 0.08 -19.87 -1.99
CA ALA A 198 -0.86 -20.64 -2.79
C ALA A 198 -1.00 -22.07 -2.21
N GLU A 199 -2.24 -22.52 -2.00
CA GLU A 199 -2.57 -23.86 -1.50
C GLU A 199 -3.29 -24.66 -2.59
N ARG A 200 -3.04 -25.97 -2.64
CA ARG A 200 -3.89 -26.91 -3.40
C ARG A 200 -4.89 -27.54 -2.46
N LEU A 201 -6.16 -27.42 -2.81
CA LEU A 201 -7.26 -28.01 -2.05
C LEU A 201 -7.44 -29.49 -2.43
N GLU A 202 -8.08 -30.25 -1.53
CA GLU A 202 -8.32 -31.69 -1.71
C GLU A 202 -9.19 -32.01 -2.93
N ASP A 203 -10.02 -31.05 -3.37
CA ASP A 203 -10.85 -31.14 -4.57
C ASP A 203 -10.14 -30.71 -5.87
N GLY A 204 -8.84 -30.41 -5.81
CA GLY A 204 -8.01 -30.02 -6.94
C GLY A 204 -8.07 -28.52 -7.30
N ARG A 205 -8.88 -27.72 -6.60
CA ARG A 205 -8.86 -26.24 -6.75
C ARG A 205 -7.59 -25.64 -6.15
N ILE A 206 -7.27 -24.42 -6.58
CA ILE A 206 -6.19 -23.62 -6.00
C ILE A 206 -6.77 -22.49 -5.15
N MET A 207 -6.20 -22.26 -3.97
CA MET A 207 -6.52 -21.10 -3.13
C MET A 207 -5.29 -20.22 -2.96
N VAL A 208 -5.37 -18.95 -3.38
CA VAL A 208 -4.28 -17.98 -3.23
C VAL A 208 -4.55 -17.00 -2.10
N THR A 209 -3.52 -16.64 -1.33
CA THR A 209 -3.59 -15.58 -0.31
C THR A 209 -2.95 -14.32 -0.90
N ALA A 210 -3.72 -13.23 -1.00
CA ALA A 210 -3.32 -12.01 -1.70
C ALA A 210 -3.40 -10.74 -0.83
N VAL A 211 -2.32 -9.95 -0.78
CA VAL A 211 -2.18 -8.73 0.04
C VAL A 211 -2.04 -7.47 -0.83
N PRO A 212 -2.82 -6.41 -0.60
CA PRO A 212 -2.66 -5.13 -1.29
C PRO A 212 -1.40 -4.39 -0.79
N LEU A 213 -0.42 -4.18 -1.66
CA LEU A 213 0.85 -3.51 -1.32
C LEU A 213 0.73 -1.98 -1.19
N LEU A 214 -0.33 -1.41 -1.77
CA LEU A 214 -0.56 0.04 -1.81
C LEU A 214 -1.29 0.57 -0.57
N TYR A 215 -1.82 -0.32 0.28
CA TYR A 215 -2.56 -0.02 1.52
C TYR A 215 -3.43 1.24 1.39
N GLY A 216 -4.38 1.18 0.45
CA GLY A 216 -5.24 2.31 0.07
C GLY A 216 -6.32 2.64 1.10
N SER A 217 -6.99 3.76 0.86
CA SER A 217 -8.27 4.08 1.52
C SER A 217 -9.42 3.56 0.67
N TYR A 218 -10.44 2.99 1.28
CA TYR A 218 -11.63 2.45 0.60
C TYR A 218 -12.88 3.21 1.06
N THR A 219 -13.71 3.64 0.11
CA THR A 219 -15.06 4.17 0.37
C THR A 219 -16.11 3.09 0.25
N VAL A 220 -17.13 3.18 1.09
CA VAL A 220 -18.40 2.48 0.86
C VAL A 220 -19.22 3.25 -0.16
N THR A 221 -19.56 2.63 -1.29
CA THR A 221 -20.38 3.27 -2.34
C THR A 221 -21.81 3.64 -1.89
N ARG A 222 -22.27 3.10 -0.75
CA ARG A 222 -23.60 3.36 -0.14
C ARG A 222 -23.57 3.53 1.39
N GLY A 223 -22.45 3.96 1.97
CA GLY A 223 -22.29 4.06 3.43
C GLY A 223 -21.43 5.24 3.87
N LEU A 224 -21.67 5.73 5.09
CA LEU A 224 -20.86 6.79 5.69
C LEU A 224 -19.56 6.21 6.26
N GLY A 225 -18.43 6.50 5.59
CA GLY A 225 -17.10 6.26 6.12
C GLY A 225 -16.07 5.83 5.08
N THR A 226 -14.80 6.12 5.39
CA THR A 226 -13.64 5.57 4.71
C THR A 226 -12.78 4.83 5.71
N PHE A 227 -12.40 3.58 5.43
CA PHE A 227 -11.32 2.91 6.16
C PHE A 227 -10.04 2.96 5.35
N ARG A 228 -8.91 2.98 6.04
CA ARG A 228 -7.58 2.96 5.43
C ARG A 228 -6.86 1.70 5.86
N LEU A 229 -6.29 0.99 4.89
CA LEU A 229 -5.42 -0.13 5.17
C LEU A 229 -4.06 0.37 5.64
N GLU A 230 -3.38 -0.45 6.44
CA GLU A 230 -2.02 -0.19 6.91
C GLU A 230 -1.21 -1.48 6.85
N PRO A 231 0.09 -1.42 6.50
CA PRO A 231 0.93 -2.60 6.58
C PRO A 231 1.01 -3.10 8.03
N PRO A 232 0.97 -4.43 8.27
CA PRO A 232 1.07 -4.98 9.60
C PRO A 232 2.47 -4.73 10.18
N LEU A 233 2.56 -4.40 11.47
CA LEU A 233 3.85 -4.17 12.15
C LEU A 233 4.69 -5.45 12.29
N SER A 234 4.01 -6.60 12.37
CA SER A 234 4.63 -7.93 12.47
C SER A 234 3.66 -9.02 12.02
N LEU A 235 4.18 -10.18 11.64
CA LEU A 235 3.42 -11.37 11.25
C LEU A 235 3.57 -12.49 12.29
N ASN A 236 2.51 -13.23 12.57
CA ASN A 236 2.55 -14.45 13.37
C ASN A 236 2.67 -15.68 12.46
N LEU A 237 3.85 -15.91 11.87
CA LEU A 237 4.05 -17.04 10.94
C LEU A 237 3.78 -18.42 11.57
N ALA A 238 3.76 -18.53 12.90
CA ALA A 238 3.42 -19.77 13.61
C ALA A 238 1.92 -20.16 13.49
N ALA A 239 1.04 -19.22 13.14
CA ALA A 239 -0.37 -19.48 12.82
C ALA A 239 -0.56 -20.40 11.59
N GLY A 240 0.43 -20.39 10.70
CA GLY A 240 0.44 -21.14 9.44
C GLY A 240 -0.60 -20.67 8.41
N TRP A 241 -0.34 -21.00 7.16
CA TRP A 241 -1.29 -20.84 6.05
C TRP A 241 -2.17 -22.11 5.92
N PRO A 242 -3.37 -22.02 5.31
CA PRO A 242 -4.11 -20.81 4.93
C PRO A 242 -4.69 -20.07 6.15
N LEU A 243 -5.42 -18.97 5.95
CA LEU A 243 -6.12 -18.26 7.02
C LEU A 243 -7.50 -18.87 7.30
N PHE A 244 -8.25 -19.21 6.25
CA PHE A 244 -9.46 -20.03 6.31
C PHE A 244 -9.08 -21.50 6.33
N LYS A 245 -9.03 -22.08 7.53
CA LYS A 245 -8.69 -23.50 7.73
C LYS A 245 -9.76 -24.40 7.09
N THR A 246 -9.37 -25.59 6.62
CA THR A 246 -10.21 -26.50 5.81
C THR A 246 -11.63 -26.69 6.35
N GLN A 247 -11.81 -26.95 7.65
CA GLN A 247 -13.13 -27.15 8.26
C GLN A 247 -14.03 -25.91 8.16
N GLU A 248 -13.47 -24.72 8.42
CA GLU A 248 -14.19 -23.45 8.33
C GLU A 248 -14.56 -23.13 6.87
N ARG A 249 -13.61 -23.30 5.95
CA ARG A 249 -13.83 -23.11 4.50
C ARG A 249 -14.97 -24.00 3.98
N THR A 250 -14.93 -25.30 4.28
CA THR A 250 -15.96 -26.24 3.82
C THR A 250 -17.36 -25.87 4.36
N ALA A 251 -17.44 -25.44 5.63
CA ALA A 251 -18.71 -24.97 6.22
C ALA A 251 -19.21 -23.67 5.55
N ILE A 252 -18.32 -22.73 5.24
CA ILE A 252 -18.62 -21.51 4.49
C ILE A 252 -19.16 -21.85 3.09
N GLU A 253 -18.49 -22.74 2.36
CA GLU A 253 -18.86 -23.10 0.99
C GLU A 253 -20.22 -23.80 0.93
N GLN A 254 -20.50 -24.71 1.88
CA GLN A 254 -21.82 -25.33 2.03
C GLN A 254 -22.91 -24.29 2.30
N ARG A 255 -22.66 -23.36 3.24
CA ARG A 255 -23.61 -22.27 3.57
C ARG A 255 -23.84 -21.33 2.38
N TYR A 256 -22.79 -21.03 1.62
CA TYR A 256 -22.89 -20.19 0.42
C TYR A 256 -23.60 -20.90 -0.74
N ALA A 257 -23.43 -22.22 -0.90
CA ALA A 257 -24.18 -23.03 -1.84
C ALA A 257 -25.69 -23.05 -1.49
N GLN A 258 -26.03 -23.28 -0.23
CA GLN A 258 -27.42 -23.18 0.27
C GLN A 258 -28.00 -21.78 0.07
N TYR A 259 -27.23 -20.72 0.35
CA TYR A 259 -27.66 -19.35 0.10
C TYR A 259 -27.96 -19.10 -1.37
N ARG A 260 -27.11 -19.56 -2.31
CA ARG A 260 -27.35 -19.44 -3.75
C ARG A 260 -28.57 -20.26 -4.21
N GLN A 261 -28.78 -21.45 -3.68
CA GLN A 261 -29.97 -22.26 -3.97
C GLN A 261 -31.25 -21.54 -3.49
N ASN A 262 -31.28 -21.06 -2.25
CA ASN A 262 -32.41 -20.33 -1.70
C ASN A 262 -32.68 -19.02 -2.45
N ALA A 263 -31.62 -18.29 -2.85
CA ALA A 263 -31.74 -17.09 -3.66
C ALA A 263 -32.29 -17.38 -5.08
N ALA A 264 -31.87 -18.48 -5.71
CA ALA A 264 -32.40 -18.91 -7.01
C ALA A 264 -33.89 -19.32 -6.92
N VAL A 265 -34.29 -20.02 -5.86
CA VAL A 265 -35.71 -20.37 -5.63
C VAL A 265 -36.54 -19.10 -5.36
N ALA A 266 -36.02 -18.16 -4.57
CA ALA A 266 -36.68 -16.88 -4.29
C ALA A 266 -36.74 -15.94 -5.51
N ALA A 267 -35.83 -16.08 -6.47
CA ALA A 267 -35.82 -15.32 -7.73
C ALA A 267 -36.84 -15.82 -8.77
N GLY A 268 -37.60 -16.88 -8.47
CA GLY A 268 -38.69 -17.38 -9.32
C GLY A 268 -38.45 -18.81 -9.80
N GLY A 269 -38.94 -19.79 -9.03
CA GLY A 269 -38.94 -21.19 -9.44
C GLY A 269 -39.81 -21.46 -10.68
N GLY A 270 -39.17 -21.66 -11.83
CA GLY A 270 -39.71 -22.38 -12.98
C GLY A 270 -39.12 -23.80 -13.05
N PRO A 271 -39.84 -24.80 -13.60
CA PRO A 271 -39.42 -26.20 -13.51
C PRO A 271 -38.20 -26.55 -14.38
N LEU A 272 -37.59 -27.69 -14.03
CA LEU A 272 -36.36 -28.27 -14.60
C LEU A 272 -36.31 -28.25 -16.15
N PRO A 273 -35.15 -27.96 -16.77
CA PRO A 273 -35.03 -27.94 -18.22
C PRO A 273 -35.13 -29.35 -18.82
N ILE A 274 -36.15 -29.57 -19.64
CA ILE A 274 -36.20 -30.68 -20.59
C ILE A 274 -35.11 -30.44 -21.65
N PRO A 275 -34.28 -31.43 -22.03
CA PRO A 275 -33.28 -31.24 -23.07
C PRO A 275 -33.93 -30.89 -24.42
N GLY A 276 -33.67 -29.68 -24.95
CA GLY A 276 -34.10 -29.32 -26.30
C GLY A 276 -34.39 -27.85 -26.59
N PHE A 277 -34.61 -27.00 -25.58
CA PHE A 277 -34.98 -25.58 -25.79
C PHE A 277 -34.13 -24.60 -24.97
N SER A 278 -33.48 -23.67 -25.67
CA SER A 278 -32.70 -22.57 -25.07
C SER A 278 -33.39 -21.22 -25.27
N PRO A 279 -33.82 -20.54 -24.19
CA PRO A 279 -33.99 -19.10 -24.19
C PRO A 279 -32.69 -18.43 -23.74
N ASN A 280 -32.01 -17.74 -24.66
CA ASN A 280 -30.88 -16.88 -24.31
C ASN A 280 -31.34 -15.65 -23.50
N THR A 281 -30.40 -15.07 -22.74
CA THR A 281 -30.49 -13.73 -22.13
C THR A 281 -31.26 -13.63 -20.80
N ALA A 282 -30.71 -14.25 -19.75
CA ALA A 282 -30.86 -13.75 -18.39
C ALA A 282 -29.55 -13.05 -17.97
N THR A 283 -29.50 -11.73 -18.13
CA THR A 283 -28.41 -10.90 -17.56
C THR A 283 -28.41 -11.08 -16.04
N PRO A 284 -27.27 -11.34 -15.38
CA PRO A 284 -27.21 -11.35 -13.92
C PRO A 284 -27.72 -10.02 -13.36
N PRO A 285 -28.44 -9.99 -12.22
CA PRO A 285 -28.76 -8.74 -11.56
C PRO A 285 -27.45 -7.98 -11.25
N PRO A 286 -27.40 -6.66 -11.46
CA PRO A 286 -26.16 -5.90 -11.34
C PRO A 286 -25.61 -6.00 -9.92
N ALA A 287 -24.28 -6.13 -9.78
CA ALA A 287 -23.61 -6.11 -8.48
C ALA A 287 -23.95 -4.79 -7.76
N VAL A 288 -24.78 -4.87 -6.71
CA VAL A 288 -25.46 -3.68 -6.14
C VAL A 288 -24.51 -2.80 -5.30
N ASN A 289 -23.32 -3.31 -4.96
CA ASN A 289 -22.28 -2.59 -4.23
C ASN A 289 -20.91 -2.93 -4.86
N GLU A 290 -20.03 -1.94 -4.94
CA GLU A 290 -18.62 -2.09 -5.35
C GLU A 290 -17.72 -1.39 -4.33
N LEU A 291 -16.58 -2.00 -4.00
CA LEU A 291 -15.51 -1.41 -3.19
C LEU A 291 -14.68 -0.48 -4.07
N VAL A 292 -14.96 0.82 -4.02
CA VAL A 292 -14.14 1.80 -4.73
C VAL A 292 -13.02 2.29 -3.82
N ARG A 293 -11.78 2.11 -4.26
CA ARG A 293 -10.61 2.70 -3.63
C ARG A 293 -10.56 4.19 -3.91
N VAL A 294 -10.27 4.99 -2.88
CA VAL A 294 -10.06 6.44 -2.99
C VAL A 294 -8.58 6.75 -2.80
N GLU A 295 -8.00 7.37 -3.82
CA GLU A 295 -6.69 8.02 -3.67
C GLU A 295 -6.87 9.39 -3.02
N GLN A 296 -6.01 9.69 -2.05
CA GLN A 296 -6.05 10.93 -1.30
C GLN A 296 -4.86 11.79 -1.73
N ALA A 297 -5.12 13.02 -2.18
CA ALA A 297 -4.08 13.95 -2.58
C ALA A 297 -3.13 14.27 -1.41
N ILE A 298 -1.85 14.48 -1.73
CA ILE A 298 -0.78 14.71 -0.75
C ILE A 298 -1.05 16.02 0.03
N PRO A 299 -1.11 15.99 1.38
CA PRO A 299 -1.16 17.21 2.17
C PRO A 299 0.22 17.87 2.22
N VAL A 300 0.30 19.13 1.77
CA VAL A 300 1.51 19.96 1.93
C VAL A 300 1.56 20.47 3.37
N ASN A 301 2.60 20.10 4.12
CA ASN A 301 2.85 20.66 5.44
C ASN A 301 3.18 22.16 5.35
N PRO A 302 2.60 23.03 6.19
CA PRO A 302 2.97 24.44 6.21
C PRO A 302 4.38 24.63 6.78
N PRO A 303 5.20 25.54 6.22
CA PRO A 303 6.54 25.80 6.71
C PRO A 303 6.52 26.43 8.10
N SER A 304 7.42 25.98 8.98
CA SER A 304 7.63 26.51 10.32
C SER A 304 8.16 27.94 10.27
N SER A 305 7.48 28.86 10.97
CA SER A 305 7.88 30.26 11.12
C SER A 305 9.26 30.43 11.76
N SER A 306 10.19 31.06 11.07
CA SER A 306 11.46 31.56 11.62
C SER A 306 11.33 33.01 12.12
N ALA A 307 12.15 33.36 13.13
CA ALA A 307 12.11 34.62 13.88
C ALA A 307 12.32 35.91 13.05
N PRO A 308 11.88 37.10 13.55
CA PRO A 308 11.91 38.35 12.79
C PRO A 308 13.32 38.98 12.66
N PRO A 309 13.57 39.77 11.60
CA PRO A 309 14.86 40.43 11.37
C PRO A 309 15.02 41.73 12.17
N VAL A 310 16.24 41.99 12.66
CA VAL A 310 16.63 43.27 13.27
C VAL A 310 17.41 44.15 12.28
N VAL A 311 17.14 45.45 12.37
CA VAL A 311 17.54 46.54 11.46
C VAL A 311 19.03 46.91 11.52
N ALA A 312 19.65 47.14 10.36
CA ALA A 312 20.70 48.13 10.12
C ALA A 312 20.71 48.51 8.62
N ARG A 313 20.06 49.60 8.18
CA ARG A 313 20.40 51.04 8.25
C ARG A 313 21.12 51.52 6.99
N ASN A 314 20.45 52.44 6.28
CA ASN A 314 20.82 53.10 5.01
C ASN A 314 22.06 54.04 5.21
N GLU A 315 22.79 54.64 4.24
CA GLU A 315 22.49 55.37 2.99
C GLU A 315 23.82 55.56 2.14
N PRO A 316 23.96 56.45 1.12
CA PRO A 316 23.34 56.49 -0.22
C PRO A 316 24.31 56.81 -1.41
N MET A 317 23.75 57.04 -2.62
CA MET A 317 24.31 57.80 -3.78
C MET A 317 25.44 57.15 -4.63
N ALA A 318 25.56 57.34 -5.96
CA ALA A 318 24.74 58.08 -6.94
C ALA A 318 24.89 57.59 -8.42
N LYS A 319 23.78 57.64 -9.18
CA LYS A 319 23.56 58.23 -10.54
C LYS A 319 24.62 58.06 -11.68
N ALA A 320 24.24 57.39 -12.80
CA ALA A 320 24.21 57.95 -14.19
C ALA A 320 24.13 56.90 -15.35
N THR A 321 23.37 57.22 -16.40
CA THR A 321 23.27 56.61 -17.77
C THR A 321 24.26 57.34 -18.74
N PRO A 322 24.47 57.03 -20.07
CA PRO A 322 23.83 56.07 -20.99
C PRO A 322 24.72 55.35 -22.09
N LEU A 323 24.04 54.65 -23.02
CA LEU A 323 24.46 54.00 -24.30
C LEU A 323 25.22 54.90 -25.32
N PRO A 324 25.94 54.40 -26.39
CA PRO A 324 25.28 53.80 -27.60
C PRO A 324 26.05 52.87 -28.63
N ARG A 325 25.24 52.15 -29.45
CA ARG A 325 25.37 51.68 -30.87
C ARG A 325 26.72 51.50 -31.62
N GLY A 326 26.84 50.38 -32.38
CA GLY A 326 27.72 50.27 -33.58
C GLY A 326 27.57 48.99 -34.45
N LYS A 327 27.35 49.15 -35.77
CA LYS A 327 27.13 48.16 -36.88
C LYS A 327 28.30 47.13 -37.11
N ARG A 328 28.30 46.06 -37.93
CA ARG A 328 27.39 45.19 -38.78
C ARG A 328 28.12 44.82 -40.10
N THR A 329 28.47 43.54 -40.35
CA THR A 329 28.67 42.85 -41.68
C THR A 329 29.32 41.46 -41.44
N LYS A 330 29.36 40.45 -42.33
CA LYS A 330 28.41 39.70 -43.22
C LYS A 330 29.26 38.70 -44.06
N GLN A 331 28.72 37.54 -44.48
CA GLN A 331 29.25 36.50 -45.42
C GLN A 331 29.88 35.24 -44.80
N LYS A 332 29.86 34.03 -45.41
CA LYS A 332 28.92 33.38 -46.39
C LYS A 332 29.20 31.85 -46.50
N ILE A 333 28.17 31.02 -46.29
CA ILE A 333 27.84 29.66 -46.82
C ILE A 333 28.94 28.76 -47.46
N ALA A 334 29.03 27.50 -47.00
CA ALA A 334 29.28 26.30 -47.83
C ALA A 334 28.81 24.97 -47.15
N SER A 335 28.38 23.98 -47.95
CA SER A 335 28.01 22.57 -47.63
C SER A 335 28.26 21.74 -48.92
N PRO A 336 28.50 20.40 -48.96
CA PRO A 336 27.54 19.35 -48.52
C PRO A 336 28.13 17.99 -48.00
N GLN A 337 27.27 16.94 -47.97
CA GLN A 337 27.38 15.55 -47.42
C GLN A 337 28.09 14.52 -48.38
N PRO A 338 27.95 13.14 -48.32
CA PRO A 338 27.35 12.14 -47.37
C PRO A 338 28.16 10.79 -47.18
N VAL A 339 27.47 9.70 -46.71
CA VAL A 339 27.79 8.22 -46.66
C VAL A 339 28.90 7.73 -45.67
N SER A 340 28.90 6.53 -45.04
CA SER A 340 28.20 5.24 -45.25
C SER A 340 27.94 4.36 -43.98
N SER A 341 27.42 3.14 -44.17
CA SER A 341 26.62 2.32 -43.22
C SER A 341 27.41 1.14 -42.50
N PRO A 342 26.82 0.07 -41.88
CA PRO A 342 27.29 -0.46 -40.58
C PRO A 342 27.92 -1.88 -40.60
N SER A 343 28.25 -2.45 -39.42
CA SER A 343 28.57 -3.88 -39.24
C SER A 343 28.24 -4.44 -37.85
N GLN A 344 27.70 -5.66 -37.82
CA GLN A 344 27.58 -6.62 -36.70
C GLN A 344 28.04 -8.00 -37.25
N PRO A 345 28.06 -9.10 -36.47
CA PRO A 345 28.61 -9.33 -35.13
C PRO A 345 29.71 -10.44 -35.17
N VAL A 346 30.33 -10.78 -34.03
CA VAL A 346 31.14 -12.02 -33.91
C VAL A 346 30.80 -12.77 -32.62
N ILE A 347 30.65 -14.09 -32.73
CA ILE A 347 30.46 -15.06 -31.65
C ILE A 347 31.71 -15.94 -31.58
N ALA A 348 32.28 -16.14 -30.39
CA ALA A 348 32.76 -17.47 -29.90
C ALA A 348 33.61 -17.36 -28.61
N GLN A 349 33.35 -18.31 -27.69
CA GLN A 349 34.28 -18.88 -26.69
C GLN A 349 34.92 -17.97 -25.60
N GLN A 350 35.47 -18.50 -24.50
CA GLN A 350 35.03 -19.58 -23.60
C GLN A 350 35.86 -19.49 -22.29
N LEU A 351 35.18 -19.52 -21.14
CA LEU A 351 35.68 -19.94 -19.81
C LEU A 351 37.04 -19.40 -19.28
N ALA A 352 36.99 -18.48 -18.31
CA ALA A 352 37.99 -18.37 -17.23
C ALA A 352 37.32 -17.82 -15.95
N ALA A 353 37.66 -18.40 -14.79
CA ALA A 353 37.10 -18.00 -13.50
C ALA A 353 37.90 -16.86 -12.84
N PRO A 354 37.28 -15.94 -12.09
CA PRO A 354 37.99 -15.00 -11.24
C PRO A 354 38.37 -15.65 -9.91
N THR A 355 39.68 -15.86 -9.71
CA THR A 355 40.29 -16.22 -8.42
C THR A 355 40.04 -15.12 -7.38
N ALA A 356 39.94 -15.52 -6.11
CA ALA A 356 39.74 -14.62 -4.99
C ALA A 356 40.90 -13.64 -4.78
N THR A 357 40.57 -12.41 -4.33
CA THR A 357 41.51 -11.48 -3.70
C THR A 357 41.09 -11.19 -2.25
N PRO A 358 42.05 -10.99 -1.32
CA PRO A 358 41.82 -11.20 0.11
C PRO A 358 41.29 -9.99 0.87
N PHE A 359 40.73 -10.28 2.04
CA PHE A 359 40.35 -9.30 3.07
C PHE A 359 41.57 -8.65 3.70
N PHE A 360 41.52 -7.34 3.92
CA PHE A 360 42.45 -6.65 4.83
C PHE A 360 41.83 -6.47 6.22
N LEU A 361 42.50 -6.98 7.25
CA LEU A 361 42.19 -6.65 8.64
C LEU A 361 42.69 -5.24 8.98
N ALA A 362 41.91 -4.50 9.76
CA ALA A 362 42.39 -3.38 10.55
C ALA A 362 41.87 -3.51 11.99
N SER A 363 42.81 -3.66 12.92
CA SER A 363 42.68 -3.52 14.37
C SER A 363 43.79 -2.56 14.81
N ALA A 364 43.69 -1.72 15.83
CA ALA A 364 42.60 -1.31 16.70
C ALA A 364 43.01 0.01 17.40
N SER A 365 42.13 0.65 18.17
CA SER A 365 42.55 1.61 19.22
C SER A 365 41.52 1.72 20.33
N THR A 366 41.94 1.46 21.57
CA THR A 366 41.16 1.59 22.81
C THR A 366 41.61 2.84 23.58
N PRO A 367 40.70 3.59 24.21
CA PRO A 367 40.67 3.69 25.70
C PRO A 367 39.21 3.77 26.24
N ALA A 368 38.89 3.63 27.54
CA ALA A 368 39.59 3.16 28.74
C ALA A 368 38.55 2.66 29.78
N LYS A 369 39.03 2.22 30.95
CA LYS A 369 38.30 1.50 32.02
C LYS A 369 37.22 2.33 32.74
N SER A 370 36.18 1.63 33.21
CA SER A 370 35.53 1.85 34.52
C SER A 370 35.12 0.50 35.11
N ALA A 371 35.11 0.37 36.44
CA ALA A 371 35.11 -0.93 37.12
C ALA A 371 34.01 -1.07 38.19
N VAL A 372 33.41 -2.27 38.23
CA VAL A 372 32.94 -3.02 39.41
C VAL A 372 31.93 -2.35 40.37
N ALA A 373 30.75 -2.99 40.51
CA ALA A 373 30.22 -3.44 41.80
C ALA A 373 29.07 -4.47 41.64
N THR A 374 29.18 -5.61 42.31
CA THR A 374 28.08 -6.53 42.63
C THR A 374 28.47 -7.30 43.89
N PRO A 375 27.55 -7.45 44.85
CA PRO A 375 27.34 -8.76 45.45
C PRO A 375 25.85 -9.14 45.59
N ALA A 376 25.61 -10.45 45.62
CA ALA A 376 24.34 -11.11 46.01
C ALA A 376 24.52 -11.69 47.44
N PRO A 377 23.77 -12.69 47.98
CA PRO A 377 22.57 -13.41 47.52
C PRO A 377 21.53 -13.73 48.66
N ALA A 378 20.70 -14.78 48.46
CA ALA A 378 19.93 -15.60 49.44
C ALA A 378 18.54 -15.07 49.88
N ASN A 379 17.52 -15.89 50.20
CA ASN A 379 17.27 -17.35 50.06
C ASN A 379 15.76 -17.68 50.18
N ASN A 380 15.33 -18.89 49.77
CA ASN A 380 14.30 -19.83 50.31
C ASN A 380 13.14 -19.34 51.23
N SER A 381 11.93 -19.90 51.28
CA SER A 381 11.34 -21.19 50.79
C SER A 381 9.78 -21.17 50.89
N SER A 382 9.15 -22.32 50.58
CA SER A 382 7.72 -22.71 50.76
C SER A 382 7.06 -22.27 52.10
N ASP A 383 5.73 -22.18 52.25
CA ASP A 383 4.78 -23.30 52.07
C ASP A 383 3.25 -22.98 52.02
N THR A 384 2.47 -24.06 51.97
CA THR A 384 1.03 -24.24 51.70
C THR A 384 0.12 -24.04 52.94
N SER A 385 -1.16 -23.61 52.81
CA SER A 385 -2.38 -24.30 53.34
C SER A 385 -3.66 -23.44 53.66
N VAL A 386 -4.74 -23.69 52.90
CA VAL A 386 -6.21 -23.81 53.18
C VAL A 386 -7.03 -23.12 54.32
N GLN A 387 -8.35 -23.01 54.03
CA GLN A 387 -9.57 -22.79 54.88
C GLN A 387 -9.95 -21.33 55.26
N ALA A 388 -11.08 -20.76 54.80
CA ALA A 388 -12.52 -20.97 55.16
C ALA A 388 -12.90 -20.34 56.53
N THR A 389 -13.98 -19.55 56.71
CA THR A 389 -15.41 -19.93 56.56
C THR A 389 -16.41 -18.73 56.66
N ALA A 390 -17.41 -18.67 55.77
CA ALA A 390 -18.82 -18.18 55.81
C ALA A 390 -19.37 -16.91 56.55
N MET A 391 -20.57 -16.49 56.06
CA MET A 391 -21.65 -15.62 56.65
C MET A 391 -21.45 -14.08 56.67
N ALA A 392 -22.46 -13.20 56.50
CA ALA A 392 -23.85 -13.32 55.98
C ALA A 392 -24.43 -11.93 55.58
N ALA A 393 -25.63 -11.92 54.99
CA ALA A 393 -26.34 -10.84 54.29
C ALA A 393 -26.57 -9.47 54.96
N SER A 394 -26.77 -8.42 54.14
CA SER A 394 -27.98 -7.55 54.17
C SER A 394 -28.06 -6.58 52.96
N VAL A 395 -29.27 -6.12 52.62
CA VAL A 395 -29.61 -5.22 51.51
C VAL A 395 -30.25 -3.94 52.09
N SER A 396 -30.01 -2.75 51.51
CA SER A 396 -30.78 -1.54 51.86
C SER A 396 -30.91 -0.48 50.75
N ARG A 397 -31.98 0.32 50.88
CA ARG A 397 -32.59 1.28 49.93
C ARG A 397 -33.24 2.42 50.76
N ALA A 398 -33.56 3.63 50.30
CA ALA A 398 -33.48 4.27 48.98
C ALA A 398 -33.64 5.82 49.10
N THR A 399 -33.16 6.60 48.12
CA THR A 399 -33.79 7.86 47.60
C THR A 399 -33.95 9.10 48.54
N PRO A 400 -34.43 10.30 48.11
CA PRO A 400 -34.32 11.05 46.82
C PRO A 400 -34.17 12.63 46.92
N VAL A 401 -34.18 13.31 45.74
CA VAL A 401 -34.54 14.75 45.40
C VAL A 401 -33.68 15.94 45.92
N PRO A 402 -33.72 17.17 45.30
CA PRO A 402 -34.71 17.73 44.33
C PRO A 402 -34.24 18.32 42.98
N VAL A 403 -35.23 18.53 42.11
CA VAL A 403 -35.22 19.21 40.79
C VAL A 403 -36.09 20.47 40.87
N LEU A 404 -35.77 21.54 40.14
CA LEU A 404 -36.64 22.69 39.80
C LEU A 404 -36.08 23.38 38.52
N PRO A 405 -36.82 24.25 37.79
CA PRO A 405 -37.28 23.89 36.44
C PRO A 405 -36.73 24.77 35.31
N ALA A 406 -36.89 24.30 34.07
CA ALA A 406 -36.64 25.10 32.87
C ALA A 406 -37.95 25.77 32.36
N GLN A 407 -37.85 27.04 31.95
CA GLN A 407 -38.86 27.73 31.13
C GLN A 407 -38.20 28.40 29.91
N PRO A 408 -38.96 28.67 28.82
CA PRO A 408 -38.44 28.69 27.46
C PRO A 408 -38.23 30.10 26.88
N VAL A 409 -37.52 30.19 25.73
CA VAL A 409 -37.64 31.20 24.63
C VAL A 409 -36.39 31.10 23.71
N PRO A 410 -36.48 31.31 22.38
CA PRO A 410 -37.56 31.05 21.42
C PRO A 410 -37.13 30.09 20.29
N ALA A 411 -38.06 29.72 19.41
CA ALA A 411 -37.74 28.99 18.18
C ALA A 411 -37.36 29.97 17.05
N ASP A 412 -36.11 29.91 16.58
CA ASP A 412 -35.78 30.21 15.18
C ASP A 412 -34.50 29.47 14.75
N ALA A 413 -34.28 29.34 13.44
CA ALA A 413 -33.22 28.54 12.80
C ALA A 413 -33.37 26.98 12.89
N ALA A 414 -34.60 26.49 12.97
CA ALA A 414 -34.90 25.11 12.56
C ALA A 414 -35.14 25.04 11.02
N SER A 415 -34.08 24.89 10.25
CA SER A 415 -34.15 24.50 8.83
C SER A 415 -33.05 23.50 8.47
N GLY A 416 -32.95 22.45 9.29
CA GLY A 416 -32.19 21.24 8.99
C GLY A 416 -32.93 20.34 8.00
N THR A 417 -33.07 20.78 6.75
CA THR A 417 -33.71 20.01 5.67
C THR A 417 -32.70 19.34 4.75
N LEU A 418 -32.54 18.03 4.94
CA LEU A 418 -32.28 17.04 3.88
C LEU A 418 -31.06 17.31 2.97
N ALA A 419 -29.85 17.11 3.51
CA ALA A 419 -28.69 16.81 2.67
C ALA A 419 -28.92 15.47 1.94
N SER A 420 -29.19 15.54 0.63
CA SER A 420 -29.57 14.39 -0.19
C SER A 420 -28.41 13.44 -0.49
N ASN A 421 -28.72 12.15 -0.68
CA ASN A 421 -27.78 11.06 -0.98
C ASN A 421 -27.13 11.20 -2.37
N ALA A 422 -26.20 12.13 -2.55
CA ALA A 422 -25.43 12.31 -3.77
C ALA A 422 -23.93 12.47 -3.46
N GLY A 423 -23.12 11.48 -3.86
CA GLY A 423 -21.69 11.40 -3.57
C GLY A 423 -20.83 12.37 -4.38
N GLY A 424 -20.92 13.67 -4.11
CA GLY A 424 -19.98 14.67 -4.62
C GLY A 424 -18.77 14.88 -3.70
N GLY A 425 -17.74 15.58 -4.20
CA GLY A 425 -16.49 15.77 -3.46
C GLY A 425 -16.58 16.76 -2.30
N SER A 426 -15.73 16.57 -1.28
CA SER A 426 -15.75 17.29 0.00
C SER A 426 -14.76 18.46 0.10
N TRP A 427 -14.77 19.36 -0.89
CA TRP A 427 -13.97 20.60 -0.85
C TRP A 427 -14.85 21.84 -0.61
N LYS A 428 -14.22 22.91 -0.12
CA LYS A 428 -14.90 24.20 0.12
C LYS A 428 -15.27 24.87 -1.21
N THR A 429 -16.53 25.25 -1.35
CA THR A 429 -17.01 26.12 -2.43
C THR A 429 -16.97 27.59 -2.03
N PHE A 430 -16.87 28.48 -3.01
CA PHE A 430 -16.79 29.93 -2.84
C PHE A 430 -17.93 30.62 -3.60
N ALA A 431 -18.33 31.80 -3.11
CA ALA A 431 -19.17 32.71 -3.87
C ALA A 431 -18.38 33.26 -5.09
N PRO A 432 -19.06 33.72 -6.16
CA PRO A 432 -18.40 34.26 -7.35
C PRO A 432 -17.41 35.38 -7.02
N GLY A 433 -16.20 35.30 -7.57
CA GLY A 433 -15.11 36.24 -7.29
C GLY A 433 -14.55 36.21 -5.87
N LYS A 434 -14.95 35.24 -5.02
CA LYS A 434 -14.41 35.04 -3.66
C LYS A 434 -13.52 33.79 -3.53
N MET A 435 -13.04 33.25 -4.65
CA MET A 435 -12.05 32.17 -4.67
C MET A 435 -10.67 32.65 -4.16
N PRO A 436 -9.79 31.74 -3.70
CA PRO A 436 -8.40 32.07 -3.38
C PRO A 436 -7.65 32.64 -4.59
N LEU A 437 -6.62 33.44 -4.36
CA LEU A 437 -5.74 33.94 -5.42
C LEU A 437 -5.06 32.78 -6.17
N GLY A 438 -4.95 32.91 -7.49
CA GLY A 438 -4.38 31.92 -8.39
C GLY A 438 -4.40 32.41 -9.85
N ARG A 439 -3.67 31.73 -10.73
CA ARG A 439 -3.46 32.12 -12.13
C ARG A 439 -4.62 31.68 -13.00
N LEU A 440 -5.30 32.65 -13.62
CA LEU A 440 -6.42 32.38 -14.52
C LEU A 440 -5.92 32.18 -15.96
N ILE A 441 -6.23 31.03 -16.56
CA ILE A 441 -5.81 30.66 -17.92
C ILE A 441 -6.99 30.27 -18.82
N GLY A 442 -6.78 30.37 -20.12
CA GLY A 442 -7.72 29.90 -21.14
C GLY A 442 -7.40 28.48 -21.62
N THR A 443 -8.17 28.01 -22.60
CA THR A 443 -8.00 26.67 -23.18
C THR A 443 -6.80 26.53 -24.11
N GLY A 444 -6.20 27.64 -24.56
CA GLY A 444 -4.96 27.63 -25.34
C GLY A 444 -3.73 27.30 -24.50
N ASP A 445 -3.67 27.83 -23.28
CA ASP A 445 -2.52 27.76 -22.37
C ASP A 445 -2.40 26.39 -21.67
N LEU A 446 -3.38 25.51 -21.87
CA LEU A 446 -3.44 24.18 -21.25
C LEU A 446 -2.28 23.25 -21.67
N ARG A 447 -1.68 23.47 -22.85
CA ARG A 447 -0.49 22.70 -23.27
C ARG A 447 0.75 23.08 -22.46
N ASP A 448 0.94 24.37 -22.21
CA ASP A 448 2.09 24.84 -21.43
C ASP A 448 2.02 24.33 -19.98
N VAL A 449 0.81 24.25 -19.42
CA VAL A 449 0.57 23.61 -18.11
C VAL A 449 0.80 22.09 -18.14
N ALA A 450 0.55 21.42 -19.27
CA ALA A 450 0.84 20.00 -19.43
C ALA A 450 2.35 19.70 -19.43
N ASP A 451 3.14 20.57 -20.06
CA ASP A 451 4.58 20.38 -20.23
C ASP A 451 5.40 20.86 -19.01
N HIS A 452 4.90 21.82 -18.23
CA HIS A 452 5.57 22.34 -17.02
C HIS A 452 4.95 21.85 -15.69
N GLY A 453 3.76 21.23 -15.74
CA GLY A 453 2.98 20.86 -14.55
C GLY A 453 2.38 22.06 -13.82
N LEU A 454 1.73 21.78 -12.68
CA LEU A 454 1.09 22.83 -11.85
C LEU A 454 2.07 23.57 -10.92
N ALA A 455 3.29 23.06 -10.71
CA ALA A 455 4.36 23.68 -9.91
C ALA A 455 3.97 24.15 -8.48
N GLY A 456 2.87 23.66 -7.91
CA GLY A 456 2.31 24.12 -6.63
C GLY A 456 1.47 25.41 -6.71
N GLU A 457 1.32 25.99 -7.91
CA GLU A 457 0.45 27.14 -8.17
C GLU A 457 -1.02 26.71 -8.30
N ARG A 458 -1.95 27.52 -7.78
CA ARG A 458 -3.38 27.36 -8.05
C ARG A 458 -3.69 27.93 -9.43
N ILE A 459 -4.11 27.07 -10.35
CA ILE A 459 -4.47 27.47 -11.72
C ILE A 459 -5.97 27.32 -11.92
N TYR A 460 -6.59 28.36 -12.47
CA TYR A 460 -8.02 28.43 -12.75
C TYR A 460 -8.27 28.43 -14.26
N LEU A 461 -9.24 27.63 -14.71
CA LEU A 461 -9.62 27.49 -16.11
C LEU A 461 -10.90 28.29 -16.41
N LYS A 462 -10.78 29.28 -17.31
CA LYS A 462 -11.92 29.94 -17.97
C LYS A 462 -12.11 29.44 -19.40
N GLY A 463 -13.32 29.58 -19.92
CA GLY A 463 -13.67 29.22 -21.28
C GLY A 463 -15.13 28.81 -21.46
N GLN A 464 -15.52 28.57 -22.72
CA GLN A 464 -16.82 28.01 -23.06
C GLN A 464 -16.65 26.54 -23.43
N PHE A 465 -17.51 25.69 -22.86
CA PHE A 465 -17.40 24.24 -22.95
C PHE A 465 -18.74 23.62 -23.35
N VAL A 466 -18.70 22.54 -24.13
CA VAL A 466 -19.87 21.70 -24.43
C VAL A 466 -19.79 20.45 -23.55
N VAL A 467 -20.87 20.11 -22.87
CA VAL A 467 -20.97 18.87 -22.10
C VAL A 467 -21.16 17.70 -23.05
N ASN A 468 -20.21 16.77 -23.08
CA ASN A 468 -20.35 15.52 -23.84
C ASN A 468 -21.06 14.45 -23.01
N PHE A 469 -20.74 14.36 -21.72
CA PHE A 469 -21.26 13.35 -20.81
C PHE A 469 -21.39 13.94 -19.41
N SER A 470 -22.41 13.53 -18.67
CA SER A 470 -22.60 13.86 -17.26
C SER A 470 -22.99 12.61 -16.48
N ASP A 471 -22.35 12.40 -15.36
CA ASP A 471 -22.65 11.36 -14.37
C ASP A 471 -23.16 12.04 -13.08
N ALA A 472 -23.39 11.27 -12.00
CA ALA A 472 -23.93 11.79 -10.74
C ALA A 472 -23.12 12.93 -10.10
N ASN A 473 -21.79 12.94 -10.27
CA ASN A 473 -20.88 13.92 -9.66
C ASN A 473 -19.74 14.40 -10.60
N LYS A 474 -19.73 14.00 -11.88
CA LYS A 474 -18.70 14.37 -12.85
C LYS A 474 -19.31 14.76 -14.18
N ALA A 475 -18.63 15.62 -14.95
CA ALA A 475 -18.96 15.87 -16.34
C ALA A 475 -17.71 15.86 -17.22
N VAL A 476 -17.83 15.26 -18.41
CA VAL A 476 -16.81 15.30 -19.45
C VAL A 476 -17.18 16.40 -20.44
N LEU A 477 -16.35 17.44 -20.52
CA LEU A 477 -16.54 18.59 -21.36
C LEU A 477 -15.51 18.65 -22.50
N ARG A 478 -15.87 19.32 -23.59
CA ARG A 478 -14.95 19.71 -24.66
C ARG A 478 -14.90 21.24 -24.81
N PRO A 479 -13.71 21.85 -24.97
CA PRO A 479 -13.59 23.26 -25.35
C PRO A 479 -14.38 23.57 -26.62
N ARG A 480 -15.20 24.61 -26.58
CA ARG A 480 -15.80 25.17 -27.79
C ARG A 480 -14.79 26.10 -28.44
N SER A 481 -14.18 25.66 -29.55
CA SER A 481 -13.30 26.52 -30.36
C SER A 481 -14.06 27.76 -30.80
N THR A 482 -13.59 28.93 -30.39
CA THR A 482 -13.99 30.22 -30.94
C THR A 482 -13.29 30.44 -32.28
N LEU A 483 -13.91 31.20 -33.19
CA LEU A 483 -13.41 31.38 -34.56
C LEU A 483 -11.96 31.89 -34.63
N THR A 484 -11.52 32.64 -33.63
CA THR A 484 -10.13 33.14 -33.49
C THR A 484 -9.09 32.02 -33.43
N SER A 485 -9.42 30.86 -32.84
CA SER A 485 -8.46 29.73 -32.73
C SER A 485 -8.30 28.92 -34.01
N LYS A 486 -9.20 29.08 -35.00
CA LYS A 486 -9.05 28.47 -36.34
C LYS A 486 -8.10 29.24 -37.25
N VAL A 487 -7.84 30.52 -36.99
CA VAL A 487 -7.02 31.37 -37.87
C VAL A 487 -5.53 31.27 -37.54
N LEU A 488 -5.15 31.05 -36.28
CA LEU A 488 -3.74 30.85 -35.88
C LEU A 488 -3.20 29.44 -36.16
N HIS A 489 -4.06 28.45 -36.42
CA HIS A 489 -3.65 27.07 -36.71
C HIS A 489 -4.31 26.56 -38.01
N PRO A 490 -3.84 27.01 -39.19
CA PRO A 490 -4.46 26.67 -40.48
C PRO A 490 -4.12 25.27 -41.00
N LEU A 491 -3.21 24.53 -40.36
CA LEU A 491 -2.84 23.16 -40.71
C LEU A 491 -3.46 22.18 -39.70
N GLY A 492 -4.22 21.22 -40.21
CA GLY A 492 -5.07 20.34 -39.41
C GLY A 492 -4.31 19.54 -38.35
N GLY A 493 -4.68 19.74 -37.09
CA GLY A 493 -4.05 19.10 -35.94
C GLY A 493 -4.86 19.33 -34.66
N GLY A 494 -6.13 18.93 -34.68
CA GLY A 494 -7.04 19.13 -33.56
C GLY A 494 -6.67 18.27 -32.35
N SER A 495 -5.81 18.79 -31.47
CA SER A 495 -5.56 18.16 -30.16
C SER A 495 -6.88 18.08 -29.40
N SER A 496 -7.34 16.85 -29.16
CA SER A 496 -8.67 16.53 -28.65
C SER A 496 -8.74 16.77 -27.14
N THR A 497 -8.64 18.02 -26.69
CA THR A 497 -8.65 18.34 -25.26
C THR A 497 -9.97 17.92 -24.62
N ARG A 498 -9.87 17.04 -23.61
CA ARG A 498 -10.98 16.53 -22.80
C ARG A 498 -10.84 17.12 -21.40
N ILE A 499 -11.88 17.78 -20.92
CA ILE A 499 -11.92 18.33 -19.56
C ILE A 499 -12.82 17.45 -18.72
N ILE A 500 -12.31 16.89 -17.63
CA ILE A 500 -13.07 16.11 -16.67
C ILE A 500 -13.32 17.02 -15.46
N VAL A 501 -14.57 17.44 -15.28
CA VAL A 501 -15.02 18.27 -14.15
C VAL A 501 -15.55 17.37 -13.05
N GLU A 502 -15.09 17.57 -11.82
CA GLU A 502 -15.70 17.01 -10.62
C GLU A 502 -16.57 18.05 -9.90
N TYR A 503 -17.73 17.63 -9.40
CA TYR A 503 -18.71 18.49 -8.72
C TYR A 503 -18.80 18.19 -7.21
N PRO A 504 -19.00 19.22 -6.37
CA PRO A 504 -19.14 19.04 -4.93
C PRO A 504 -20.51 18.43 -4.58
N ALA A 505 -20.63 17.88 -3.36
CA ALA A 505 -21.87 17.27 -2.91
C ALA A 505 -23.05 18.25 -2.94
N GLY A 506 -24.21 17.80 -3.44
CA GLY A 506 -25.41 18.62 -3.62
C GLY A 506 -25.44 19.47 -4.91
N TYR A 507 -24.36 19.50 -5.70
CA TYR A 507 -24.34 20.17 -6.99
C TYR A 507 -24.86 19.22 -8.09
N THR A 508 -25.74 19.71 -8.98
CA THR A 508 -26.22 18.92 -10.13
C THR A 508 -25.35 19.18 -11.36
N PRO A 509 -24.68 18.17 -11.94
CA PRO A 509 -23.85 18.38 -13.13
C PRO A 509 -24.70 18.86 -14.33
N PRO A 510 -24.18 19.78 -15.15
CA PRO A 510 -24.86 20.26 -16.35
C PRO A 510 -25.22 19.12 -17.31
N ARG A 511 -26.41 19.18 -17.92
CA ARG A 511 -26.94 18.10 -18.77
C ARG A 511 -26.06 17.85 -20.00
N PRO A 512 -25.98 16.62 -20.54
CA PRO A 512 -25.28 16.34 -21.79
C PRO A 512 -25.84 17.19 -22.93
N GLY A 513 -24.96 17.65 -23.83
CA GLY A 513 -25.29 18.58 -24.92
C GLY A 513 -25.45 20.05 -24.49
N SER A 514 -25.52 20.36 -23.20
CA SER A 514 -25.59 21.76 -22.74
C SER A 514 -24.24 22.48 -22.88
N ILE A 515 -24.29 23.81 -22.92
CA ILE A 515 -23.12 24.69 -23.01
C ILE A 515 -22.88 25.33 -21.64
N VAL A 516 -21.69 25.16 -21.10
CA VAL A 516 -21.24 25.76 -19.84
C VAL A 516 -20.27 26.88 -20.16
N ASN A 517 -20.52 28.07 -19.64
CA ASN A 517 -19.60 29.20 -19.73
C ASN A 517 -18.90 29.41 -18.38
N ARG A 518 -17.58 29.64 -18.41
CA ARG A 518 -16.75 29.89 -17.23
C ARG A 518 -15.96 31.17 -17.47
N ASP A 519 -16.30 32.19 -16.69
CA ASP A 519 -15.66 33.50 -16.69
C ASP A 519 -14.62 33.61 -15.56
N GLU A 520 -14.18 34.82 -15.28
CA GLU A 520 -13.15 35.12 -14.27
C GLU A 520 -13.69 35.07 -12.83
N LEU A 521 -15.02 35.16 -12.66
CA LEU A 521 -15.70 35.14 -11.37
C LEU A 521 -16.15 33.72 -10.99
N ARG A 522 -16.38 32.85 -11.99
CA ARG A 522 -16.80 31.45 -11.82
C ARG A 522 -15.93 30.44 -12.62
N PRO A 523 -14.59 30.45 -12.56
CA PRO A 523 -13.77 29.46 -13.26
C PRO A 523 -13.79 28.09 -12.56
N TYR A 524 -13.24 27.07 -13.23
CA TYR A 524 -12.89 25.80 -12.58
C TYR A 524 -11.47 25.85 -12.00
N GLU A 525 -11.18 25.11 -10.93
CA GLU A 525 -9.79 24.92 -10.45
C GLU A 525 -9.17 23.68 -11.10
N ILE A 526 -8.00 23.82 -11.74
CA ILE A 526 -7.28 22.70 -12.34
C ILE A 526 -6.58 21.90 -11.24
N THR A 527 -6.89 20.62 -11.16
CA THR A 527 -6.28 19.68 -10.20
C THR A 527 -5.15 18.89 -10.84
N GLU A 528 -5.24 18.60 -12.15
CA GLU A 528 -4.20 17.88 -12.89
C GLU A 528 -4.32 18.12 -14.41
N VAL A 529 -3.20 18.05 -15.13
CA VAL A 529 -3.17 18.02 -16.60
C VAL A 529 -2.31 16.84 -17.04
N ARG A 530 -2.88 15.91 -17.81
CA ARG A 530 -2.18 14.75 -18.38
C ARG A 530 -2.15 14.81 -19.90
N LYS A 531 -0.96 14.60 -20.46
CA LYS A 531 -0.70 14.43 -21.90
C LYS A 531 -0.63 12.93 -22.19
N GLN A 532 -1.49 12.42 -23.07
CA GLN A 532 -1.48 11.02 -23.49
C GLN A 532 -0.53 10.83 -24.69
N GLU A 533 -0.08 9.58 -24.91
CA GLU A 533 0.87 9.20 -25.98
C GLU A 533 0.33 9.48 -27.39
N ASP A 534 -0.99 9.53 -27.55
CA ASP A 534 -1.70 9.89 -28.78
C ASP A 534 -1.83 11.42 -29.01
N GLY A 535 -1.32 12.24 -28.09
CA GLY A 535 -1.46 13.69 -28.10
C GLY A 535 -2.82 14.20 -27.60
N GLN A 536 -3.70 13.35 -27.05
CA GLN A 536 -4.90 13.81 -26.33
C GLN A 536 -4.48 14.46 -24.99
N LEU A 537 -5.12 15.59 -24.68
CA LEU A 537 -4.92 16.30 -23.43
C LEU A 537 -6.11 16.08 -22.50
N ASN A 538 -5.90 15.40 -21.38
CA ASN A 538 -6.89 15.21 -20.33
C ASN A 538 -6.63 16.21 -19.20
N VAL A 539 -7.59 17.10 -18.95
CA VAL A 539 -7.51 18.16 -17.95
C VAL A 539 -8.51 17.84 -16.86
N PHE A 540 -8.03 17.54 -15.66
CA PHE A 540 -8.87 17.31 -14.49
C PHE A 540 -9.06 18.64 -13.76
N VAL A 541 -10.33 18.98 -13.51
CA VAL A 541 -10.71 20.21 -12.85
C VAL A 541 -11.83 19.95 -11.85
N ARG A 542 -11.99 20.83 -10.86
CA ARG A 542 -13.11 20.79 -9.92
C ARG A 542 -13.95 22.06 -9.95
N GLU A 543 -15.25 21.89 -9.74
CA GLU A 543 -16.19 22.98 -9.47
C GLU A 543 -15.98 23.52 -8.07
N ILE A 544 -15.39 24.72 -7.97
CA ILE A 544 -15.19 25.41 -6.69
C ILE A 544 -16.25 26.48 -6.41
N MET A 545 -17.18 26.72 -7.33
CA MET A 545 -18.22 27.73 -7.14
C MET A 545 -19.47 27.16 -6.49
N GLN A 546 -20.11 27.96 -5.64
CA GLN A 546 -21.48 27.69 -5.18
C GLN A 546 -22.44 27.69 -6.39
N PRO A 547 -23.50 26.88 -6.38
CA PRO A 547 -24.54 26.91 -7.41
C PRO A 547 -25.18 28.31 -7.53
N ASN A 548 -25.87 28.56 -8.66
CA ASN A 548 -26.74 29.72 -8.82
C ASN A 548 -28.08 29.46 -8.11
#